data_AF-F0F7I9-F1
#
_entry.id   AF-F0F7I9-F1
#
_cell.length_a   1.000
_cell.length_b   1.000
_cell.length_c   1.000
_cell.angle_alpha   90.00
_cell.angle_beta   90.00
_cell.angle_gamma   90.00
#
_symmetry.space_group_name_H-M   'P 1'
#
loop_
_entity.id
_entity.type
_entity.pdbx_description
1 polymer ?
#
loop_
_entity_poly.entity_id
_entity_poly.type
_entity_poly.pdbx_seq_one_letter_code
_entity_poly.pdbx_strand_id
1 'polypeptide(L)'
;MRFLFKKDLLFLYVLLSEKYGLSNFKRIKDSMKFIGIIPARYGSSRFPGKPLAMLGGKKVIEHVYRQVSSVLEDVYVATDDPRIHDAVQAFGGKAVMTRSDHKSGTDRICEALDKIGGDFEVVVNIQGDEPFIQKSQIETVMCCFDDPRTQIATLGKPFETFEAARNPNSPKIVLDNDGYALYFSRSVIPFVRGKETSEWLSSYPFLKHIGLYAYRTEVLREVSSLPQSSLELAESLEQLRWLQNGYKIKVGLTDVETIGIDTPEDLQRAERKLSVL
;
A
#
# COMPACT_ATOMS: atom_id res chain seq x y z
N MET A 1 -2.58 2.75 -34.94
CA MET A 1 -3.08 3.93 -34.19
C MET A 1 -2.76 3.88 -32.69
N ARG A 2 -1.63 3.28 -32.28
CA ARG A 2 -1.24 3.04 -30.86
C ARG A 2 0.09 3.71 -30.47
N PHE A 3 0.63 4.56 -31.35
CA PHE A 3 1.94 5.21 -31.20
C PHE A 3 1.86 6.74 -30.99
N LEU A 4 0.66 7.34 -31.07
CA LEU A 4 0.48 8.79 -30.98
C LEU A 4 0.21 9.31 -29.55
N PHE A 5 -0.22 8.49 -28.59
CA PHE A 5 -0.56 8.98 -27.25
C PHE A 5 0.62 9.21 -26.29
N LYS A 6 1.80 8.64 -26.54
CA LYS A 6 2.95 8.76 -25.60
C LYS A 6 3.78 10.05 -25.80
N LYS A 7 3.81 10.62 -27.00
CA LYS A 7 4.61 11.82 -27.27
C LYS A 7 3.94 13.09 -26.73
N ASP A 8 2.61 13.13 -26.73
CA ASP A 8 1.85 14.32 -26.31
C ASP A 8 1.84 14.52 -24.79
N LEU A 9 1.92 13.45 -24.00
CA LEU A 9 1.98 13.54 -22.53
C LEU A 9 3.32 14.09 -22.02
N LEU A 10 4.43 13.71 -22.67
CA LEU A 10 5.77 14.21 -22.33
C LEU A 10 5.93 15.68 -22.75
N PHE A 11 5.34 16.06 -23.89
CA PHE A 11 5.34 17.44 -24.36
C PHE A 11 4.49 18.36 -23.47
N LEU A 12 3.35 17.87 -22.97
CA LEU A 12 2.54 18.58 -21.99
C LEU A 12 3.29 18.73 -20.64
N TYR A 13 4.03 17.72 -20.21
CA TYR A 13 4.86 17.78 -19.00
C TYR A 13 5.98 18.83 -19.10
N VAL A 14 6.64 18.96 -20.25
CA VAL A 14 7.69 19.97 -20.49
C VAL A 14 7.12 21.39 -20.62
N LEU A 15 5.94 21.56 -21.23
CA LEU A 15 5.30 22.88 -21.30
C LEU A 15 4.76 23.35 -19.95
N LEU A 16 4.26 22.44 -19.13
CA LEU A 16 3.86 22.74 -17.75
C LEU A 16 5.09 23.03 -16.88
N SER A 17 6.24 22.41 -17.17
CA SER A 17 7.45 22.64 -16.39
C SER A 17 8.05 24.03 -16.53
N GLU A 18 8.08 24.54 -17.76
CA GLU A 18 8.59 25.88 -18.09
C GLU A 18 7.61 26.97 -17.68
N LYS A 19 6.29 26.73 -17.77
CA LYS A 19 5.26 27.73 -17.47
C LYS A 19 4.98 27.92 -15.98
N TYR A 20 5.22 26.90 -15.15
CA TYR A 20 4.94 26.93 -13.69
C TYR A 20 6.21 26.89 -12.81
N GLY A 21 7.41 26.98 -13.38
CA GLY A 21 8.65 27.13 -12.61
C GLY A 21 9.00 25.89 -11.77
N LEU A 22 9.20 24.73 -12.42
CA LEU A 22 9.61 23.48 -11.76
C LEU A 22 11.03 23.50 -11.14
N SER A 23 11.76 24.61 -11.19
CA SER A 23 12.97 24.78 -10.38
C SER A 23 12.68 24.76 -8.87
N ASN A 24 11.43 25.04 -8.45
CA ASN A 24 10.99 24.93 -7.06
C ASN A 24 10.52 23.52 -6.65
N PHE A 25 10.20 22.63 -7.59
CA PHE A 25 9.75 21.26 -7.27
C PHE A 25 10.87 20.39 -6.70
N LYS A 26 12.11 20.67 -7.11
CA LYS A 26 13.30 19.99 -6.56
C LYS A 26 13.60 20.40 -5.11
N ARG A 27 13.11 21.57 -4.65
CA ARG A 27 13.34 22.09 -3.29
C ARG A 27 12.38 21.53 -2.22
N ILE A 28 11.22 21.00 -2.60
CA ILE A 28 10.23 20.44 -1.64
C ILE A 28 10.60 19.01 -1.23
N LYS A 29 11.27 18.28 -2.13
CA LYS A 29 11.72 16.90 -1.90
C LYS A 29 12.68 16.74 -0.71
N ASP A 30 13.31 17.82 -0.25
CA ASP A 30 14.24 17.85 0.89
C ASP A 30 13.58 18.00 2.27
N SER A 31 12.24 18.06 2.39
CA SER A 31 11.61 18.51 3.65
C SER A 31 10.74 17.50 4.40
N MET A 32 10.14 16.48 3.74
CA MET A 32 9.28 15.54 4.46
C MET A 32 10.02 14.29 4.94
N LYS A 33 9.96 14.03 6.25
CA LYS A 33 10.53 12.81 6.84
C LYS A 33 9.52 11.66 6.80
N PHE A 34 9.88 10.59 6.08
CA PHE A 34 9.10 9.37 5.98
C PHE A 34 9.68 8.25 6.85
N ILE A 35 8.82 7.43 7.44
CA ILE A 35 9.18 6.18 8.10
C ILE A 35 8.40 5.01 7.51
N GLY A 36 9.08 3.91 7.20
CA GLY A 36 8.46 2.65 6.80
C GLY A 36 8.25 1.75 8.00
N ILE A 37 7.02 1.33 8.27
CA ILE A 37 6.71 0.37 9.33
C ILE A 37 6.08 -0.87 8.69
N ILE A 38 6.68 -2.03 8.98
CA ILE A 38 6.26 -3.34 8.47
C ILE A 38 5.61 -4.13 9.61
N PRO A 39 4.26 -4.15 9.74
CA PRO A 39 3.60 -4.98 10.72
C PRO A 39 3.80 -6.48 10.38
N ALA A 40 4.26 -7.24 11.36
CA ALA A 40 4.44 -8.69 11.25
C ALA A 40 3.89 -9.37 12.51
N ARG A 41 3.05 -10.39 12.33
CA ARG A 41 2.48 -11.18 13.43
C ARG A 41 2.85 -12.64 13.24
N TYR A 42 3.07 -13.35 14.34
CA TYR A 42 3.27 -14.80 14.26
C TYR A 42 1.94 -15.54 14.05
N GLY A 43 0.89 -15.10 14.74
CA GLY A 43 -0.41 -15.77 14.84
C GLY A 43 -1.35 -15.56 13.66
N SER A 44 -0.95 -15.91 12.44
CA SER A 44 -1.90 -16.09 11.33
C SER A 44 -2.56 -17.47 11.43
N SER A 45 -3.90 -17.53 11.39
CA SER A 45 -4.64 -18.79 11.44
C SER A 45 -4.39 -19.67 10.20
N ARG A 46 -4.20 -19.04 9.04
CA ARG A 46 -3.99 -19.72 7.74
C ARG A 46 -2.54 -20.12 7.52
N PHE A 47 -1.59 -19.38 8.10
CA PHE A 47 -0.16 -19.65 7.95
C PHE A 47 0.64 -19.18 9.17
N PRO A 48 0.66 -19.97 10.26
CA PRO A 48 1.42 -19.63 11.47
C PRO A 48 2.91 -19.47 11.17
N GLY A 49 3.54 -18.42 11.72
CA GLY A 49 4.95 -18.14 11.51
C GLY A 49 5.31 -17.69 10.10
N LYS A 50 4.33 -17.29 9.27
CA LYS A 50 4.51 -16.79 7.90
C LYS A 50 5.70 -15.83 7.71
N PRO A 51 5.90 -14.79 8.55
CA PRO A 51 7.04 -13.87 8.37
C PRO A 51 8.41 -14.56 8.43
N LEU A 52 8.51 -15.68 9.14
CA LEU A 52 9.73 -16.48 9.33
C LEU A 52 9.87 -17.61 8.31
N ALA A 53 8.86 -17.82 7.44
CA ALA A 53 8.95 -18.83 6.40
C ALA A 53 10.09 -18.49 5.43
N MET A 54 10.76 -19.52 4.93
CA MET A 54 11.84 -19.37 3.96
C MET A 54 11.28 -19.18 2.56
N LEU A 55 11.88 -18.25 1.84
CA LEU A 55 11.60 -17.88 0.46
C LEU A 55 12.94 -17.62 -0.23
N GLY A 56 13.36 -18.41 -1.22
CA GLY A 56 14.62 -18.17 -1.95
C GLY A 56 15.86 -17.99 -1.06
N GLY A 57 15.95 -18.75 0.04
CA GLY A 57 17.08 -18.70 0.97
C GLY A 57 17.06 -17.57 2.02
N LYS A 58 16.02 -16.71 2.04
CA LYS A 58 15.81 -15.68 3.07
C LYS A 58 14.42 -15.80 3.68
N LYS A 59 14.19 -15.19 4.84
CA LYS A 59 12.83 -15.15 5.42
C LYS A 59 11.93 -14.22 4.61
N VAL A 60 10.62 -14.48 4.56
CA VAL A 60 9.64 -13.60 3.89
C VAL A 60 9.78 -12.16 4.40
N ILE A 61 9.86 -11.96 5.71
CA ILE A 61 10.02 -10.61 6.30
C ILE A 61 11.33 -9.93 5.90
N GLU A 62 12.39 -10.70 5.65
CA GLU A 62 13.68 -10.16 5.23
C GLU A 62 13.60 -9.62 3.80
N HIS A 63 12.89 -10.29 2.89
CA HIS A 63 12.65 -9.79 1.54
C HIS A 63 11.93 -8.45 1.57
N VAL A 64 10.82 -8.37 2.33
CA VAL A 64 10.07 -7.12 2.48
C VAL A 64 10.96 -6.02 3.04
N TYR A 65 11.65 -6.29 4.15
CA TYR A 65 12.52 -5.30 4.80
C TYR A 65 13.57 -4.74 3.84
N ARG A 66 14.26 -5.61 3.09
CA ARG A 66 15.31 -5.19 2.16
C ARG A 66 14.78 -4.35 1.01
N GLN A 67 13.59 -4.66 0.49
CA GLN A 67 12.97 -3.83 -0.55
C GLN A 67 12.63 -2.44 -0.01
N VAL A 68 12.01 -2.36 1.17
CA VAL A 68 11.63 -1.09 1.78
C VAL A 68 12.85 -0.25 2.16
N SER A 69 13.88 -0.86 2.75
CA SER A 69 15.12 -0.19 3.16
C SER A 69 15.98 0.28 1.98
N SER A 70 15.67 -0.15 0.75
CA SER A 70 16.31 0.39 -0.46
C SER A 70 15.71 1.75 -0.89
N VAL A 71 14.60 2.16 -0.28
CA VAL A 71 13.85 3.38 -0.59
C VAL A 71 13.79 4.33 0.59
N LEU A 72 13.54 3.80 1.80
CA LEU A 72 13.39 4.57 3.03
C LEU A 72 14.59 4.33 3.95
N GLU A 73 15.09 5.40 4.57
CA GLU A 73 16.20 5.33 5.52
C GLU A 73 15.75 4.74 6.88
N ASP A 74 14.57 5.13 7.35
CA ASP A 74 13.99 4.63 8.59
C ASP A 74 12.93 3.57 8.30
N VAL A 75 13.32 2.31 8.54
CA VAL A 75 12.47 1.15 8.34
C VAL A 75 12.48 0.27 9.58
N TYR A 76 11.31 -0.07 10.09
CA TYR A 76 11.14 -0.88 11.29
C TYR A 76 10.12 -1.99 11.07
N VAL A 77 10.43 -3.19 11.55
CA VAL A 77 9.43 -4.26 11.68
C VAL A 77 8.72 -4.12 13.04
N ALA A 78 7.40 -3.99 13.03
CA ALA A 78 6.59 -3.97 14.23
C ALA A 78 5.99 -5.35 14.49
N THR A 79 6.36 -5.99 15.60
CA THR A 79 5.97 -7.38 15.90
C THR A 79 5.56 -7.56 17.34
N ASP A 80 4.70 -8.55 17.62
CA ASP A 80 4.37 -9.03 18.97
C ASP A 80 5.16 -10.27 19.39
N ASP A 81 5.93 -10.85 18.47
CA ASP A 81 6.63 -12.11 18.68
C ASP A 81 8.16 -11.93 18.75
N PRO A 82 8.81 -12.35 19.85
CA PRO A 82 10.27 -12.30 19.99
C PRO A 82 11.02 -13.02 18.87
N ARG A 83 10.50 -14.12 18.32
CA ARG A 83 11.18 -14.87 17.26
C ARG A 83 11.27 -14.07 15.96
N ILE A 84 10.25 -13.27 15.66
CA ILE A 84 10.27 -12.34 14.51
C ILE A 84 11.25 -11.20 14.80
N HIS A 85 11.19 -10.62 16.00
CA HIS A 85 12.10 -9.55 16.41
C HIS A 85 13.57 -9.98 16.26
N ASP A 86 13.94 -11.12 16.84
CA ASP A 86 15.30 -11.65 16.83
C ASP A 86 15.75 -12.01 15.42
N ALA A 87 14.83 -12.55 14.59
CA ALA A 87 15.10 -12.80 13.19
C ALA A 87 15.44 -11.53 12.41
N VAL A 88 14.75 -10.42 12.69
CA VAL A 88 14.98 -9.13 12.05
C VAL A 88 16.32 -8.55 12.46
N GLN A 89 16.64 -8.59 13.76
CA GLN A 89 17.93 -8.14 14.26
C GLN A 89 19.09 -8.97 13.68
N ALA A 90 18.92 -10.28 13.53
CA ALA A 90 19.96 -11.18 13.02
C ALA A 90 20.42 -10.85 11.59
N PHE A 91 19.56 -10.27 10.75
CA PHE A 91 19.95 -9.79 9.41
C PHE A 91 20.30 -8.30 9.34
N GLY A 92 20.41 -7.63 10.51
CA GLY A 92 20.76 -6.21 10.63
C GLY A 92 19.58 -5.24 10.48
N GLY A 93 18.34 -5.75 10.52
CA GLY A 93 17.15 -4.91 10.46
C GLY A 93 16.78 -4.29 11.81
N LYS A 94 15.98 -3.22 11.79
CA LYS A 94 15.39 -2.63 12.99
C LYS A 94 14.03 -3.27 13.26
N ALA A 95 13.76 -3.63 14.51
CA ALA A 95 12.47 -4.15 14.95
C ALA A 95 12.03 -3.48 16.25
N VAL A 96 10.71 -3.38 16.45
CA VAL A 96 10.09 -2.87 17.67
C VAL A 96 9.01 -3.83 18.15
N MET A 97 9.05 -4.15 19.44
CA MET A 97 8.03 -4.96 20.09
C MET A 97 6.76 -4.14 20.31
N THR A 98 5.62 -4.69 19.94
CA THR A 98 4.29 -4.12 20.09
C THR A 98 3.38 -5.09 20.84
N ARG A 99 2.25 -4.61 21.37
CA ARG A 99 1.29 -5.49 22.05
C ARG A 99 0.72 -6.56 21.11
N SER A 100 0.29 -7.68 21.69
CA SER A 100 -0.29 -8.82 20.98
C SER A 100 -1.79 -8.72 20.74
N ASP A 101 -2.47 -7.76 21.37
CA ASP A 101 -3.94 -7.61 21.37
C ASP A 101 -4.47 -6.61 20.33
N HIS A 102 -3.59 -6.08 19.46
CA HIS A 102 -3.98 -5.20 18.37
C HIS A 102 -4.96 -5.87 17.42
N LYS A 103 -6.02 -5.16 17.01
CA LYS A 103 -7.03 -5.70 16.10
C LYS A 103 -6.62 -5.59 14.64
N SER A 104 -5.91 -4.52 14.26
CA SER A 104 -5.45 -4.33 12.88
C SER A 104 -3.95 -4.07 12.75
N GLY A 105 -3.46 -4.07 11.50
CA GLY A 105 -2.10 -3.64 11.19
C GLY A 105 -1.89 -2.15 11.48
N THR A 106 -2.91 -1.34 11.23
CA THR A 106 -2.91 0.12 11.45
C THR A 106 -2.71 0.46 12.94
N ASP A 107 -3.40 -0.22 13.85
CA ASP A 107 -3.20 -0.04 15.31
C ASP A 107 -1.77 -0.39 15.75
N ARG A 108 -1.21 -1.47 15.17
CA ARG A 108 0.14 -1.92 15.49
C ARG A 108 1.20 -0.91 15.06
N ILE A 109 1.07 -0.34 13.87
CA ILE A 109 2.05 0.66 13.40
C ILE A 109 1.92 1.98 14.16
N CYS A 110 0.73 2.32 14.66
CA CYS A 110 0.56 3.50 15.52
C CYS A 110 1.33 3.34 16.83
N GLU A 111 1.18 2.21 17.52
CA GLU A 111 1.98 1.93 18.73
C GLU A 111 3.49 1.89 18.43
N ALA A 112 3.87 1.27 17.31
CA ALA A 112 5.26 1.22 16.89
C ALA A 112 5.85 2.61 16.69
N LEU A 113 5.13 3.51 16.01
CA LEU A 113 5.54 4.90 15.79
C LEU A 113 5.80 5.62 17.11
N ASP A 114 4.89 5.51 18.07
CA ASP A 114 5.04 6.17 19.37
C ASP A 114 6.24 5.63 20.17
N LYS A 115 6.56 4.33 20.03
CA LYS A 115 7.74 3.70 20.65
C LYS A 115 9.06 4.07 19.98
N ILE A 116 9.06 4.17 18.65
CA ILE A 116 10.25 4.55 17.86
C ILE A 116 10.60 6.01 18.14
N GLY A 117 9.58 6.88 18.25
CA GLY A 117 9.76 8.32 18.42
C GLY A 117 10.36 8.99 17.18
N GLY A 118 10.70 10.27 17.31
CA GLY A 118 11.26 11.07 16.22
C GLY A 118 10.23 11.90 15.45
N ASP A 119 10.75 12.81 14.62
CA ASP A 119 9.95 13.81 13.92
C ASP A 119 9.58 13.33 12.51
N PHE A 120 8.85 12.22 12.42
CA PHE A 120 8.34 11.71 11.14
C PHE A 120 7.00 12.36 10.80
N GLU A 121 6.87 12.85 9.57
CA GLU A 121 5.65 13.50 9.08
C GLU A 121 4.72 12.50 8.40
N VAL A 122 5.27 11.46 7.77
CA VAL A 122 4.50 10.45 7.05
C VAL A 122 4.96 9.05 7.41
N VAL A 123 4.01 8.19 7.76
CA VAL A 123 4.23 6.76 8.01
C VAL A 123 3.75 5.97 6.81
N VAL A 124 4.64 5.16 6.22
CA VAL A 124 4.29 4.19 5.18
C VAL A 124 4.08 2.82 5.86
N ASN A 125 2.89 2.25 5.70
CA ASN A 125 2.49 0.94 6.20
C ASN A 125 2.67 -0.12 5.11
N ILE A 126 3.72 -0.93 5.22
CA ILE A 126 4.03 -1.98 4.24
C ILE A 126 3.70 -3.34 4.83
N GLN A 127 2.82 -4.11 4.19
CA GLN A 127 2.47 -5.43 4.70
C GLN A 127 3.68 -6.38 4.71
N GLY A 128 3.90 -7.08 5.83
CA GLY A 128 5.05 -7.98 6.03
C GLY A 128 4.99 -9.29 5.22
N ASP A 129 3.97 -9.44 4.38
CA ASP A 129 3.70 -10.61 3.55
C ASP A 129 3.72 -10.31 2.04
N GLU A 130 4.21 -9.13 1.65
CA GLU A 130 4.36 -8.70 0.26
C GLU A 130 5.86 -8.68 -0.15
N PRO A 131 6.54 -9.84 -0.25
CA PRO A 131 7.99 -9.91 -0.47
C PRO A 131 8.44 -9.36 -1.83
N PHE A 132 7.50 -9.16 -2.75
CA PHE A 132 7.74 -8.62 -4.09
C PHE A 132 7.33 -7.15 -4.25
N ILE A 133 7.09 -6.44 -3.14
CA ILE A 133 6.85 -4.99 -3.20
C ILE A 133 8.00 -4.31 -3.95
N GLN A 134 7.65 -3.44 -4.90
CA GLN A 134 8.63 -2.74 -5.72
C GLN A 134 8.88 -1.33 -5.20
N LYS A 135 10.12 -0.87 -5.39
CA LYS A 135 10.53 0.51 -5.13
C LYS A 135 9.58 1.53 -5.75
N SER A 136 9.15 1.31 -6.99
CA SER A 136 8.23 2.20 -7.70
C SER A 136 6.87 2.36 -7.00
N GLN A 137 6.37 1.33 -6.32
CA GLN A 137 5.12 1.41 -5.55
C GLN A 137 5.29 2.29 -4.29
N ILE A 138 6.41 2.11 -3.59
CA ILE A 138 6.74 2.92 -2.40
C ILE A 138 6.93 4.39 -2.80
N GLU A 139 7.68 4.65 -3.86
CA GLU A 139 7.85 6.01 -4.39
C GLU A 139 6.52 6.62 -4.84
N THR A 140 5.66 5.84 -5.52
CA THR A 140 4.35 6.34 -5.98
C THR A 140 3.47 6.77 -4.82
N VAL A 141 3.40 5.98 -3.75
CA VAL A 141 2.57 6.35 -2.59
C VAL A 141 3.17 7.54 -1.83
N MET A 142 4.50 7.67 -1.78
CA MET A 142 5.17 8.84 -1.18
C MET A 142 4.88 10.12 -1.98
N CYS A 143 4.93 10.07 -3.31
CA CYS A 143 4.64 11.22 -4.18
C CYS A 143 3.20 11.73 -4.01
N CYS A 144 2.26 10.95 -3.47
CA CYS A 144 0.91 11.44 -3.16
C CYS A 144 0.93 12.58 -2.12
N PHE A 145 1.97 12.69 -1.30
CA PHE A 145 2.13 13.72 -0.28
C PHE A 145 2.80 15.00 -0.79
N ASP A 146 3.19 15.05 -2.08
CA ASP A 146 3.57 16.30 -2.73
C ASP A 146 2.40 17.31 -2.73
N ASP A 147 1.16 16.80 -2.67
CA ASP A 147 -0.01 17.60 -2.29
C ASP A 147 -0.10 17.70 -0.75
N PRO A 148 0.08 18.90 -0.17
CA PRO A 148 0.05 19.07 1.29
C PRO A 148 -1.31 18.74 1.91
N ARG A 149 -2.39 18.68 1.11
CA ARG A 149 -3.74 18.31 1.57
C ARG A 149 -3.91 16.80 1.74
N THR A 150 -2.98 15.99 1.25
CA THR A 150 -3.05 14.53 1.39
C THR A 150 -2.85 14.12 2.84
N GLN A 151 -3.90 13.50 3.39
CA GLN A 151 -3.94 12.93 4.74
C GLN A 151 -3.53 11.46 4.75
N ILE A 152 -4.11 10.71 3.80
CA ILE A 152 -3.91 9.27 3.63
C ILE A 152 -3.67 9.03 2.14
N ALA A 153 -2.77 8.12 1.79
CA ALA A 153 -2.55 7.67 0.43
C ALA A 153 -2.53 6.14 0.35
N THR A 154 -2.94 5.61 -0.80
CA THR A 154 -2.85 4.19 -1.15
C THR A 154 -2.59 4.03 -2.64
N LEU A 155 -2.58 2.79 -3.14
CA LEU A 155 -2.34 2.47 -4.54
C LEU A 155 -3.55 1.82 -5.22
N GLY A 156 -3.71 2.14 -6.51
CA GLY A 156 -4.65 1.51 -7.42
C GLY A 156 -3.93 0.95 -8.66
N LYS A 157 -4.30 -0.25 -9.09
CA LYS A 157 -3.82 -0.86 -10.34
C LYS A 157 -4.98 -1.10 -11.30
N PRO A 158 -4.89 -0.71 -12.58
CA PRO A 158 -5.89 -1.10 -13.57
C PRO A 158 -6.06 -2.62 -13.66
N PHE A 159 -7.30 -3.09 -13.67
CA PHE A 159 -7.57 -4.50 -13.97
C PHE A 159 -7.22 -4.82 -15.43
N GLU A 160 -6.55 -5.95 -15.66
CA GLU A 160 -6.22 -6.43 -17.01
C GLU A 160 -7.36 -7.24 -17.64
N THR A 161 -8.20 -7.86 -16.80
CA THR A 161 -9.35 -8.64 -17.24
C THR A 161 -10.57 -8.31 -16.37
N PHE A 162 -11.75 -8.39 -16.97
CA PHE A 162 -12.98 -8.17 -16.23
C PHE A 162 -13.25 -9.33 -15.23
N GLU A 163 -12.77 -10.53 -15.54
CA GLU A 163 -12.87 -11.67 -14.62
C GLU A 163 -12.10 -11.44 -13.32
N ALA A 164 -10.90 -10.85 -13.41
CA ALA A 164 -10.18 -10.42 -12.21
C ALA A 164 -10.96 -9.36 -11.42
N ALA A 165 -11.68 -8.45 -12.10
CA ALA A 165 -12.50 -7.44 -11.44
C ALA A 165 -13.71 -8.05 -10.69
N ARG A 166 -14.25 -9.18 -11.17
CA ARG A 166 -15.34 -9.91 -10.48
C ARG A 166 -14.90 -10.57 -9.17
N ASN A 167 -13.61 -10.82 -8.99
CA ASN A 167 -13.12 -11.48 -7.79
C ASN A 167 -13.35 -10.59 -6.55
N PRO A 168 -14.14 -11.02 -5.54
CA PRO A 168 -14.40 -10.25 -4.32
C PRO A 168 -13.16 -10.12 -3.41
N ASN A 169 -12.13 -10.93 -3.64
CA ASN A 169 -10.83 -10.82 -2.96
C ASN A 169 -9.91 -9.78 -3.61
N SER A 170 -10.33 -9.16 -4.71
CA SER A 170 -9.68 -7.99 -5.31
C SER A 170 -10.63 -6.80 -5.19
N PRO A 171 -10.59 -6.04 -4.08
CA PRO A 171 -11.46 -4.88 -3.89
C PRO A 171 -11.25 -3.85 -5.01
N LYS A 172 -12.36 -3.27 -5.47
CA LYS A 172 -12.38 -2.22 -6.48
C LYS A 172 -12.30 -0.86 -5.80
N ILE A 173 -11.75 0.12 -6.50
CA ILE A 173 -11.76 1.53 -6.09
C ILE A 173 -12.37 2.37 -7.21
N VAL A 174 -13.19 3.34 -6.83
CA VAL A 174 -13.64 4.42 -7.71
C VAL A 174 -13.10 5.74 -7.19
N LEU A 175 -12.65 6.60 -8.09
CA LEU A 175 -11.96 7.85 -7.77
C LEU A 175 -12.78 9.07 -8.19
N ASP A 176 -12.55 10.19 -7.52
CA ASP A 176 -12.95 11.51 -8.00
C ASP A 176 -11.95 12.06 -9.03
N ASN A 177 -12.24 13.25 -9.58
CA ASN A 177 -11.40 13.89 -10.58
C ASN A 177 -10.03 14.34 -10.05
N ASP A 178 -9.89 14.46 -8.73
CA ASP A 178 -8.64 14.81 -8.06
C ASP A 178 -7.85 13.55 -7.64
N GLY A 179 -8.33 12.35 -7.99
CA GLY A 179 -7.66 11.08 -7.67
C GLY A 179 -7.79 10.67 -6.20
N TYR A 180 -8.79 11.16 -5.48
CA TYR A 180 -9.17 10.63 -4.17
C TYR A 180 -10.21 9.51 -4.33
N ALA A 181 -10.11 8.48 -3.49
CA ALA A 181 -11.09 7.41 -3.47
C ALA A 181 -12.46 7.95 -3.02
N LEU A 182 -13.47 7.75 -3.86
CA LEU A 182 -14.88 7.96 -3.51
C LEU A 182 -15.41 6.77 -2.69
N TYR A 183 -15.05 5.54 -3.10
CA TYR A 183 -15.47 4.32 -2.41
C TYR A 183 -14.59 3.11 -2.75
N PHE A 184 -14.52 2.17 -1.81
CA PHE A 184 -13.93 0.84 -2.00
C PHE A 184 -15.00 -0.22 -1.86
N SER A 185 -15.00 -1.26 -2.69
CA SER A 185 -15.98 -2.34 -2.57
C SER A 185 -15.45 -3.67 -3.07
N ARG A 186 -15.91 -4.77 -2.47
CA ARG A 186 -15.73 -6.12 -3.03
C ARG A 186 -16.66 -6.36 -4.22
N SER A 187 -17.78 -5.65 -4.32
CA SER A 187 -18.63 -5.63 -5.51
C SER A 187 -17.96 -4.90 -6.67
N VAL A 188 -18.38 -5.23 -7.90
CA VAL A 188 -17.85 -4.57 -9.10
C VAL A 188 -18.41 -3.15 -9.18
N ILE A 189 -17.52 -2.17 -9.09
CA ILE A 189 -17.85 -0.74 -9.20
C ILE A 189 -16.85 -0.03 -10.13
N PRO A 190 -17.30 0.95 -10.94
CA PRO A 190 -18.70 1.37 -11.09
C PRO A 190 -19.50 0.41 -11.97
N PHE A 191 -20.83 0.49 -11.90
CA PHE A 191 -21.70 -0.14 -12.89
C PHE A 191 -21.64 0.65 -14.20
N VAL A 192 -21.45 -0.04 -15.34
CA VAL A 192 -21.38 0.60 -16.66
C VAL A 192 -22.74 0.46 -17.37
N ARG A 193 -23.59 1.48 -17.23
CA ARG A 193 -24.95 1.47 -17.79
C ARG A 193 -24.94 1.45 -19.32
N GLY A 194 -25.81 0.62 -19.90
CA GLY A 194 -26.02 0.54 -21.35
C GLY A 194 -24.91 -0.22 -22.10
N LYS A 195 -24.08 -0.96 -21.38
CA LYS A 195 -23.01 -1.79 -21.93
C LYS A 195 -23.14 -3.22 -21.47
N GLU A 196 -22.92 -4.16 -22.39
CA GLU A 196 -22.79 -5.57 -22.05
C GLU A 196 -21.53 -5.77 -21.20
N THR A 197 -21.56 -6.76 -20.31
CA THR A 197 -20.46 -6.93 -19.34
C THR A 197 -19.10 -7.19 -20.01
N SER A 198 -19.10 -7.79 -21.21
CA SER A 198 -17.90 -8.00 -22.03
C SER A 198 -17.25 -6.70 -22.51
N GLU A 199 -17.99 -5.58 -22.56
CA GLU A 199 -17.50 -4.26 -22.98
C GLU A 199 -17.06 -3.37 -21.80
N TRP A 200 -17.25 -3.81 -20.56
CA TRP A 200 -17.05 -2.92 -19.40
C TRP A 200 -15.60 -2.47 -19.27
N LEU A 201 -14.64 -3.38 -19.39
CA LEU A 201 -13.22 -3.06 -19.21
C LEU A 201 -12.67 -2.16 -20.32
N SER A 202 -13.21 -2.25 -21.54
CA SER A 202 -12.84 -1.34 -22.64
C SER A 202 -13.54 0.02 -22.55
N SER A 203 -14.64 0.11 -21.79
CA SER A 203 -15.42 1.33 -21.61
C SER A 203 -15.02 2.12 -20.36
N TYR A 204 -14.50 1.46 -19.33
CA TYR A 204 -14.11 2.10 -18.07
C TYR A 204 -12.86 1.44 -17.44
N PRO A 205 -11.89 2.23 -16.94
CA PRO A 205 -10.71 1.69 -16.28
C PRO A 205 -11.04 1.27 -14.85
N PHE A 206 -11.45 0.02 -14.65
CA PHE A 206 -11.63 -0.55 -13.31
C PHE A 206 -10.30 -0.61 -12.57
N LEU A 207 -10.28 -0.15 -11.31
CA LEU A 207 -9.08 -0.15 -10.49
C LEU A 207 -9.19 -1.17 -9.36
N LYS A 208 -8.16 -2.00 -9.23
CA LYS A 208 -7.88 -2.88 -8.09
C LYS A 208 -7.20 -2.07 -7.00
N HIS A 209 -7.67 -2.21 -5.77
CA HIS A 209 -7.00 -1.71 -4.59
C HIS A 209 -5.76 -2.53 -4.24
N ILE A 210 -4.66 -1.86 -3.92
CA ILE A 210 -3.44 -2.46 -3.37
C ILE A 210 -3.26 -1.96 -1.94
N GLY A 211 -3.18 -2.89 -0.98
CA GLY A 211 -3.10 -2.63 0.46
C GLY A 211 -1.77 -2.07 0.97
N LEU A 212 -1.16 -1.16 0.22
CA LEU A 212 -0.07 -0.29 0.67
C LEU A 212 -0.68 1.04 1.06
N TYR A 213 -0.39 1.52 2.27
CA TYR A 213 -0.90 2.79 2.73
C TYR A 213 0.21 3.68 3.24
N ALA A 214 -0.02 4.98 3.17
CA ALA A 214 0.77 5.97 3.88
C ALA A 214 -0.15 7.00 4.52
N TYR A 215 0.27 7.56 5.65
CA TYR A 215 -0.54 8.44 6.49
C TYR A 215 0.32 9.58 6.97
N ARG A 216 -0.27 10.78 7.06
CA ARG A 216 0.25 11.79 7.97
C ARG A 216 0.29 11.21 9.39
N THR A 217 1.36 11.46 10.14
CA THR A 217 1.57 10.90 11.47
C THR A 217 0.41 11.20 12.43
N GLU A 218 -0.09 12.43 12.44
CA GLU A 218 -1.26 12.84 13.22
C GLU A 218 -2.53 12.10 12.79
N VAL A 219 -2.74 11.95 11.47
CA VAL A 219 -3.90 11.25 10.92
C VAL A 219 -3.86 9.77 11.28
N LEU A 220 -2.68 9.13 11.29
CA LEU A 220 -2.55 7.74 11.73
C LEU A 220 -3.08 7.56 13.17
N ARG A 221 -2.70 8.45 14.09
CA ARG A 221 -3.17 8.41 15.48
C ARG A 221 -4.69 8.59 15.57
N GLU A 222 -5.22 9.55 14.82
CA GLU A 222 -6.66 9.81 14.77
C GLU A 222 -7.43 8.59 14.24
N VAL A 223 -7.04 8.04 13.10
CA VAL A 223 -7.77 6.93 12.47
C VAL A 223 -7.65 5.61 13.23
N SER A 224 -6.53 5.37 13.93
CA SER A 224 -6.37 4.23 14.84
C SER A 224 -7.30 4.30 16.05
N SER A 225 -7.73 5.50 16.46
CA SER A 225 -8.66 5.67 17.59
C SER A 225 -10.14 5.50 17.20
N LEU A 226 -10.46 5.46 15.90
CA LEU A 226 -11.83 5.38 15.43
C LEU A 226 -12.45 4.00 15.70
N PRO A 227 -13.72 3.94 16.16
CA PRO A 227 -14.43 2.67 16.26
C PRO A 227 -14.66 2.08 14.86
N GLN A 228 -14.83 0.76 14.79
CA GLN A 228 -15.18 0.10 13.53
C GLN A 228 -16.48 0.65 12.98
N SER A 229 -16.49 0.90 11.69
CA SER A 229 -17.62 1.54 11.00
C SER A 229 -18.58 0.52 10.38
N SER A 230 -19.80 0.94 10.07
CA SER A 230 -20.80 0.05 9.48
C SER A 230 -20.38 -0.51 8.10
N LEU A 231 -19.73 0.31 7.26
CA LEU A 231 -19.26 -0.11 5.94
C LEU A 231 -17.99 -0.96 6.05
N GLU A 232 -17.10 -0.66 6.99
CA GLU A 232 -15.98 -1.55 7.29
C GLU A 232 -16.47 -2.96 7.64
N LEU A 233 -17.47 -3.08 8.51
CA LEU A 233 -18.03 -4.38 8.90
C LEU A 233 -18.71 -5.08 7.72
N ALA A 234 -19.48 -4.34 6.91
CA ALA A 234 -20.21 -4.91 5.78
C ALA A 234 -19.29 -5.42 4.67
N GLU A 235 -18.25 -4.66 4.33
CA GLU A 235 -17.31 -5.00 3.24
C GLU A 235 -16.08 -5.74 3.74
N SER A 236 -15.83 -5.79 5.05
CA SER A 236 -14.57 -6.24 5.64
C SER A 236 -13.37 -5.51 5.00
N LEU A 237 -13.43 -4.18 5.02
CA LEU A 237 -12.43 -3.25 4.46
C LEU A 237 -12.20 -2.09 5.44
N GLU A 238 -11.06 -2.10 6.14
CA GLU A 238 -10.71 -1.13 7.20
C GLU A 238 -10.78 0.32 6.72
N GLN A 239 -10.33 0.60 5.49
CA GLN A 239 -10.26 1.95 4.96
C GLN A 239 -11.62 2.64 4.80
N LEU A 240 -12.71 1.88 4.77
CA LEU A 240 -14.07 2.44 4.76
C LEU A 240 -14.41 3.16 6.07
N ARG A 241 -13.78 2.76 7.19
CA ARG A 241 -13.86 3.51 8.46
C ARG A 241 -13.40 4.94 8.31
N TRP A 242 -12.30 5.15 7.59
CA TRP A 242 -11.74 6.48 7.40
C TRP A 242 -12.63 7.32 6.48
N LEU A 243 -13.09 6.73 5.36
CA LEU A 243 -14.03 7.41 4.46
C LEU A 243 -15.33 7.80 5.16
N GLN A 244 -15.92 6.91 5.97
CA GLN A 244 -17.15 7.20 6.71
C GLN A 244 -16.99 8.32 7.75
N ASN A 245 -15.78 8.53 8.27
CA ASN A 245 -15.47 9.59 9.21
C ASN A 245 -14.94 10.87 8.52
N GLY A 246 -15.04 10.96 7.19
CA GLY A 246 -14.75 12.18 6.42
C GLY A 246 -13.29 12.36 6.00
N TYR A 247 -12.41 11.39 6.27
CA TYR A 247 -11.03 11.42 5.77
C TYR A 247 -10.99 11.16 4.27
N LYS A 248 -10.03 11.78 3.59
CA LYS A 248 -9.80 11.57 2.16
C LYS A 248 -8.57 10.69 1.93
N ILE A 249 -8.69 9.75 0.99
CA ILE A 249 -7.63 8.80 0.65
C ILE A 249 -7.19 9.07 -0.79
N LYS A 250 -5.97 9.60 -0.98
CA LYS A 250 -5.37 9.80 -2.30
C LYS A 250 -4.96 8.46 -2.90
N VAL A 251 -5.17 8.25 -4.19
CA VAL A 251 -4.80 6.99 -4.87
C VAL A 251 -3.73 7.25 -5.91
N GLY A 252 -2.53 6.72 -5.67
CA GLY A 252 -1.47 6.65 -6.67
C GLY A 252 -1.69 5.46 -7.61
N LEU A 253 -1.43 5.62 -8.90
CA LEU A 253 -1.61 4.55 -9.89
C LEU A 253 -0.31 3.78 -10.13
N THR A 254 -0.40 2.45 -10.23
CA THR A 254 0.73 1.58 -10.54
C THR A 254 0.33 0.46 -11.49
N ASP A 255 1.26 0.04 -12.35
CA ASP A 255 1.12 -1.14 -13.20
C ASP A 255 1.73 -2.40 -12.55
N VAL A 256 2.32 -2.27 -11.36
CA VAL A 256 3.00 -3.38 -10.67
C VAL A 256 1.98 -4.25 -9.95
N GLU A 257 1.96 -5.53 -10.30
CA GLU A 257 1.17 -6.54 -9.59
C GLU A 257 1.81 -6.89 -8.25
N THR A 258 0.98 -6.98 -7.20
CA THR A 258 1.42 -7.49 -5.89
C THR A 258 1.19 -8.98 -5.80
N ILE A 259 2.14 -9.67 -5.17
CA ILE A 259 2.04 -11.11 -4.91
C ILE A 259 2.31 -11.29 -3.42
N GLY A 260 1.24 -11.19 -2.66
CA GLY A 260 1.23 -11.48 -1.25
C GLY A 260 1.34 -12.98 -1.00
N ILE A 261 1.85 -13.33 0.17
CA ILE A 261 1.85 -14.70 0.68
C ILE A 261 0.81 -14.75 1.79
N ASP A 262 -0.25 -15.53 1.63
CA ASP A 262 -1.24 -15.70 2.71
C ASP A 262 -1.39 -17.15 3.13
N THR A 263 -1.06 -18.07 2.23
CA THR A 263 -1.09 -19.51 2.46
C THR A 263 0.24 -20.17 2.07
N PRO A 264 0.47 -21.43 2.50
CA PRO A 264 1.61 -22.21 2.02
C PRO A 264 1.66 -22.36 0.49
N GLU A 265 0.51 -22.41 -0.18
CA GLU A 265 0.42 -22.47 -1.65
C GLU A 265 0.92 -21.18 -2.30
N ASP A 266 0.62 -20.02 -1.70
CA ASP A 266 1.16 -18.74 -2.16
C ASP A 266 2.68 -18.68 -2.00
N LEU A 267 3.22 -19.24 -0.91
CA LEU A 267 4.67 -19.35 -0.72
C LEU A 267 5.30 -20.22 -1.83
N GLN A 268 4.70 -21.34 -2.20
CA GLN A 268 5.19 -22.17 -3.31
C GLN A 268 5.12 -21.44 -4.66
N ARG A 269 4.08 -20.63 -4.88
CA ARG A 269 3.96 -19.77 -6.08
C ARG A 269 5.06 -18.70 -6.09
N ALA A 270 5.33 -18.09 -4.93
CA ALA A 270 6.39 -17.12 -4.74
C ALA A 270 7.77 -17.72 -5.02
N GLU A 271 8.06 -18.92 -4.52
CA GLU A 271 9.31 -19.65 -4.78
C GLU A 271 9.53 -19.89 -6.27
N ARG A 272 8.50 -20.37 -6.98
CA ARG A 272 8.58 -20.55 -8.44
C ARG A 272 8.86 -19.24 -9.16
N LYS A 273 8.28 -18.12 -8.71
CA LYS A 273 8.55 -16.81 -9.31
C LYS A 273 9.99 -16.36 -9.08
N LEU A 274 10.54 -16.57 -7.88
CA LEU A 274 11.93 -16.25 -7.56
C LEU A 274 12.93 -17.04 -8.40
N SER A 275 12.65 -18.31 -8.69
CA SER A 275 13.54 -19.12 -9.54
C SER A 275 13.61 -18.66 -11.01
N VAL A 276 12.71 -17.77 -11.44
CA VAL A 276 12.61 -17.26 -12.82
C VAL A 276 13.10 -15.82 -12.95
N LEU A 277 13.33 -15.13 -11.82
CA LEU A 277 13.90 -13.77 -11.75
C LEU A 277 15.43 -13.84 -11.68
#